data_AF-A0A925ZP21-F1
#
_entry.id   AF-A0A925ZP21-F1
#
_cell.length_a   1.000
_cell.length_b   1.000
_cell.length_c   1.000
_cell.angle_alpha   90.00
_cell.angle_beta   90.00
_cell.angle_gamma   90.00
#
_symmetry.space_group_name_H-M   'P 1'
#
loop_
_entity.id
_entity.type
_entity.pdbx_description
1 polymer ?
#
loop_
_entity_poly.entity_id
_entity_poly.type
_entity_poly.pdbx_seq_one_letter_code
_entity_poly.pdbx_strand_id
1 'polypeptide(L)' 'MTRPDVRAWHAVAHSKLVNVLGDRDGPRVMAAVLGELRVDELRSAADLRHFAEALRGRGGFAEAVAGLLSLHATMYGSAE' A
#
# COMPACT_ATOMS: atom_id res chain seq x y z
N MET A 1 0.49 19.73 -18.53
CA MET A 1 -0.02 18.95 -17.39
C MET A 1 0.39 17.51 -17.61
N THR A 2 1.46 17.08 -16.96
CA THR A 2 1.94 15.70 -16.99
C THR A 2 0.90 14.84 -16.27
N ARG A 3 0.28 13.87 -16.97
CA ARG A 3 -0.55 12.84 -16.32
C ARG A 3 0.27 12.26 -15.16
N PRO A 4 -0.31 12.05 -13.95
CA PRO A 4 0.39 11.33 -12.91
C PRO A 4 0.79 9.99 -13.51
N ASP A 5 2.10 9.82 -13.70
CA ASP A 5 2.71 8.57 -14.07
C ASP A 5 2.11 7.52 -13.12
N VAL A 6 1.62 6.41 -13.68
CA VAL A 6 1.12 5.22 -12.98
C VAL A 6 2.33 4.57 -12.27
N ARG A 7 3.01 5.37 -11.44
CA ARG A 7 4.20 5.07 -10.68
C ARG A 7 3.76 4.16 -9.56
N ALA A 8 3.76 2.89 -9.92
CA ALA A 8 3.86 1.72 -9.06
C ALA A 8 3.25 1.95 -7.68
N TRP A 9 1.92 1.78 -7.58
CA TRP A 9 1.23 1.69 -6.28
C TRP A 9 1.95 0.71 -5.33
N HIS A 10 2.57 -0.32 -5.90
CA HIS A 10 3.49 -1.22 -5.23
C HIS A 10 4.71 -0.50 -4.60
N ALA A 11 5.42 0.35 -5.34
CA ALA A 11 6.55 1.11 -4.81
C ALA A 11 6.13 2.11 -3.72
N VAL A 12 4.94 2.71 -3.84
CA VAL A 12 4.38 3.58 -2.79
C VAL A 12 4.13 2.79 -1.52
N ALA A 13 3.42 1.66 -1.62
CA ALA A 13 3.14 0.80 -0.47
C ALA A 13 4.44 0.31 0.20
N HIS A 14 5.41 -0.15 -0.62
CA HIS A 14 6.71 -0.59 -0.16
C HIS A 14 7.46 0.50 0.59
N SER A 15 7.57 1.70 -0.01
CA SER A 15 8.24 2.84 0.63
C SER A 15 7.59 3.23 1.95
N LYS A 16 6.26 3.24 2.03
CA LYS A 16 5.55 3.57 3.28
C LYS A 16 5.77 2.52 4.36
N LEU A 17 5.76 1.24 3.99
CA LEU A 17 6.04 0.16 4.94
C LEU A 17 7.48 0.18 5.44
N VAL A 18 8.46 0.35 4.55
CA VAL A 18 9.87 0.44 4.92
C VAL A 18 10.13 1.66 5.81
N ASN A 19 9.56 2.82 5.51
CA ASN A 19 9.75 4.02 6.32
C ASN A 19 9.21 3.89 7.75
N VAL A 20 8.20 3.04 7.95
CA VAL A 20 7.51 2.89 9.24
C VAL A 20 8.00 1.68 10.03
N LEU A 21 8.25 0.56 9.35
CA LEU A 21 8.62 -0.72 9.96
C LEU A 21 10.12 -1.04 9.79
N GLY A 22 10.85 -0.26 9.00
CA GLY A 22 12.24 -0.50 8.64
C GLY A 22 12.43 -1.46 7.47
N ASP A 23 13.66 -1.52 6.96
CA ASP A 23 14.04 -2.31 5.78
C ASP A 23 13.85 -3.82 5.95
N ARG A 24 13.81 -4.32 7.19
CA ARG A 24 13.61 -5.74 7.48
C ARG A 24 12.13 -6.12 7.50
N ASP A 25 11.34 -5.39 8.27
CA ASP A 25 9.95 -5.77 8.53
C ASP A 25 8.98 -5.23 7.47
N GLY A 26 9.31 -4.10 6.82
CA GLY A 26 8.50 -3.53 5.74
C GLY A 26 8.26 -4.50 4.57
N PRO A 27 9.32 -5.05 3.94
CA PRO A 27 9.17 -6.01 2.84
C PRO A 27 8.49 -7.31 3.28
N ARG A 28 8.76 -7.78 4.51
CA ARG A 28 8.13 -8.99 5.07
C ARG A 28 6.62 -8.82 5.22
N VAL A 29 6.18 -7.68 5.78
CA VAL A 29 4.75 -7.38 5.93
C VAL A 29 4.11 -7.25 4.55
N MET A 30 4.76 -6.57 3.60
CA MET A 30 4.26 -6.42 2.24
C MET A 30 4.03 -7.77 1.55
N ALA A 31 5.02 -8.65 1.54
CA ALA A 31 4.92 -9.98 0.94
C ALA A 31 3.78 -10.80 1.59
N ALA A 32 3.63 -10.70 2.91
CA ALA A 32 2.58 -11.42 3.61
C ALA A 32 1.16 -10.90 3.27
N VAL A 33 0.96 -9.59 3.10
CA VAL A 33 -0.35 -9.03 2.70
C VAL A 33 -0.65 -9.33 1.22
N LEU A 34 0.35 -9.23 0.35
CA LEU A 34 0.21 -9.62 -1.06
C LEU A 34 -0.20 -11.10 -1.19
N GLY A 35 0.40 -11.97 -0.38
CA GLY A 35 0.02 -13.39 -0.30
C GLY A 35 -1.42 -13.63 0.17
N GLU A 36 -1.91 -12.86 1.15
CA GLU A 36 -3.31 -12.92 1.61
C GLU A 36 -4.30 -12.49 0.51
N LEU A 37 -3.94 -11.45 -0.24
CA LEU A 37 -4.74 -10.93 -1.36
C LEU A 37 -4.60 -11.75 -2.65
N ARG A 38 -3.66 -12.71 -2.69
CA ARG A 38 -3.34 -13.53 -3.87
C ARG A 38 -2.98 -12.68 -5.09
N VAL A 39 -2.25 -11.60 -4.87
CA VAL A 39 -1.73 -10.72 -5.93
C VAL A 39 -0.23 -10.57 -5.78
N ASP A 40 0.48 -10.53 -6.90
CA ASP A 40 1.94 -10.36 -6.90
C ASP A 40 2.35 -8.88 -6.82
N GLU A 41 1.47 -7.98 -7.27
CA GLU A 41 1.77 -6.56 -7.42
C GLU A 41 0.51 -5.70 -7.27
N LEU A 42 0.67 -4.48 -6.72
CA LEU A 42 -0.41 -3.49 -6.66
C LEU A 42 -0.33 -2.63 -7.92
N ARG A 43 -1.33 -2.75 -8.80
CA ARG A 43 -1.35 -2.12 -10.13
C ARG A 43 -2.39 -1.02 -10.26
N SER A 44 -3.29 -0.92 -9.30
CA SER A 44 -4.37 0.08 -9.29
C SER A 44 -4.57 0.70 -7.91
N ALA A 45 -5.32 1.81 -7.87
CA ALA A 45 -5.79 2.40 -6.62
C ALA A 45 -6.71 1.45 -5.84
N ALA A 46 -7.45 0.57 -6.53
CA ALA A 46 -8.27 -0.46 -5.91
C ALA A 46 -7.42 -1.50 -5.16
N ASP A 47 -6.34 -1.98 -5.78
CA ASP A 47 -5.39 -2.90 -5.13
C ASP A 47 -4.81 -2.28 -3.87
N LEU A 48 -4.45 -0.99 -3.93
CA LEU A 48 -3.90 -0.27 -2.77
C LEU A 48 -4.92 -0.14 -1.62
N ARG A 49 -6.20 0.06 -1.93
CA ARG A 49 -7.27 0.06 -0.91
C ARG A 49 -7.41 -1.30 -0.25
N HIS A 50 -7.54 -2.37 -1.03
CA HIS A 50 -7.65 -3.72 -0.48
C HIS A 50 -6.41 -4.11 0.33
N PHE A 51 -5.23 -3.69 -0.11
CA PHE A 51 -3.99 -3.82 0.63
C PHE A 51 -4.02 -3.07 1.97
N ALA A 52 -4.50 -1.82 1.99
CA ALA A 52 -4.66 -1.06 3.23
C ALA A 52 -5.68 -1.69 4.19
N GLU A 53 -6.79 -2.23 3.66
CA GLU A 53 -7.82 -2.94 4.44
C GLU A 53 -7.23 -4.21 5.09
N ALA A 54 -6.51 -5.03 4.33
CA ALA A 54 -5.85 -6.22 4.83
C ALA A 54 -4.78 -5.89 5.88
N LEU A 55 -4.02 -4.80 5.69
CA LEU A 55 -3.09 -4.28 6.69
C LEU A 55 -3.80 -3.86 7.99
N ARG A 56 -4.97 -3.22 7.88
CA ARG A 56 -5.75 -2.77 9.03
C ARG A 56 -6.22 -3.93 9.90
N GLY A 57 -6.56 -5.07 9.29
CA GLY A 57 -6.96 -6.29 9.99
C GLY A 57 -5.86 -6.91 10.88
N ARG A 58 -4.59 -6.54 10.69
CA ARG A 58 -3.45 -7.06 11.46
C ARG A 58 -3.18 -6.30 12.77
N GLY A 59 -3.79 -5.13 12.96
CA GLY A 59 -3.67 -4.32 14.18
C GLY A 59 -2.28 -3.72 14.44
N GLY A 60 -2.18 -2.86 15.46
CA GLY A 60 -0.91 -2.25 15.87
C GLY A 60 -0.34 -1.25 14.84
N PHE A 61 0.97 -1.26 14.64
CA PHE A 61 1.66 -0.30 13.75
C PHE A 61 1.23 -0.38 12.27
N ALA A 62 0.69 -1.53 11.84
CA ALA A 62 0.13 -1.75 10.51
C ALA A 62 -1.13 -0.89 10.25
N GLU A 63 -1.88 -0.53 11.30
CA GLU A 63 -3.08 0.31 11.22
C GLU A 63 -2.74 1.77 10.87
N ALA A 64 -1.64 2.30 11.42
CA ALA A 64 -1.16 3.64 11.09
C ALA A 64 -0.72 3.76 9.61
N VAL A 65 -0.07 2.70 9.09
CA VAL A 65 0.29 2.63 7.66
C VAL A 65 -0.96 2.53 6.79
N ALA A 66 -1.96 1.75 7.20
CA ALA A 66 -3.23 1.64 6.47
C ALA A 66 -3.91 3.02 6.29
N GLY A 67 -3.92 3.86 7.32
CA GLY A 67 -4.45 5.23 7.24
C GLY A 67 -3.74 6.10 6.19
N LEU A 68 -2.41 6.04 6.13
CA LEU A 68 -1.60 6.78 5.15
C LEU A 68 -1.85 6.30 3.72
N LEU A 69 -1.97 4.99 3.51
CA LEU A 69 -2.23 4.40 2.20
C LEU A 69 -3.65 4.72 1.71
N SER A 70 -4.66 4.70 2.60
CA SER A 70 -6.03 5.09 2.26
C SER A 70 -6.13 6.55 1.82
N LEU A 71 -5.44 7.48 2.49
CA LEU A 71 -5.41 8.90 2.07
C LEU A 71 -4.75 9.08 0.70
N HIS A 72 -3.67 8.34 0.44
CA HIS A 72 -2.97 8.39 -0.85
C HIS A 72 -3.86 7.84 -1.97
N ALA A 73 -4.55 6.72 -1.75
CA ALA A 73 -5.49 6.16 -2.71
C ALA A 73 -6.65 7.13 -3.03
N THR A 74 -7.21 7.82 -2.03
CA THR A 74 -8.30 8.80 -2.25
C THR A 74 -7.83 10.04 -3.02
N MET A 75 -6.67 10.59 -2.67
CA MET A 75 -6.12 11.78 -3.33
C MET A 75 -5.79 11.55 -4.81
N TYR A 76 -5.30 10.37 -5.17
CA TYR A 76 -4.80 10.10 -6.51
C TYR A 76 -5.68 9.16 -7.35
N GLY A 77 -6.54 8.35 -6.73
CA GLY A 77 -7.49 7.47 -7.43
C GLY A 77 -8.72 8.18 -7.98
N SER A 78 -8.98 9.43 -7.55
CA SER A 78 -10.06 10.27 -8.12
C SER A 78 -9.68 10.91 -9.46
N ALA A 79 -8.46 10.67 -9.94
CA ALA A 79 -7.91 11.19 -11.19
C ALA A 79 -7.84 10.13 -12.32
N GLU A 80 -8.36 8.92 -12.08
CA GLU A 80 -8.54 7.86 -13.08
C GLU A 80 -9.90 7.96 -13.79
#